data_AF-A0A6N7G2E3-F1
#
_entry.id   AF-A0A6N7G2E3-F1
#
_cell.length_a   1.000
_cell.length_b   1.000
_cell.length_c   1.000
_cell.angle_alpha   90.00
_cell.angle_beta   90.00
_cell.angle_gamma   90.00
#
_symmetry.space_group_name_H-M   'P 1'
#
loop_
_entity.id
_entity.type
_entity.pdbx_description
1 polymer ?
#
loop_
_entity_poly.entity_id
_entity_poly.type
_entity_poly.pdbx_seq_one_letter_code
_entity_poly.pdbx_strand_id
1 'polypeptide(L)' 'MSTFDVLSRYGTAALLRFLGCVALFVALHLLRQPFLLAARLLETGMRRVDARLTASVTAPGPRPRGSRSTRPFAPAAAGV' A
#
# COMPACT_ATOMS: atom_id res chain seq x y z
N MET A 1 10.69 41.51 -46.08
CA MET A 1 10.17 40.78 -44.90
C MET A 1 10.06 39.32 -45.28
N SER A 2 11.01 38.49 -44.82
CA SER A 2 11.11 37.09 -45.23
C SER A 2 10.17 36.22 -44.40
N THR A 3 9.49 35.27 -45.03
CA THR A 3 8.61 34.27 -44.39
C THR A 3 9.33 33.45 -43.30
N PHE A 4 10.66 33.35 -43.39
CA PHE A 4 11.50 32.76 -42.35
C PHE A 4 11.46 33.50 -41.01
N ASP A 5 11.22 34.81 -41.00
CA ASP A 5 11.18 35.62 -39.77
C ASP A 5 9.85 35.47 -39.01
N VAL A 6 8.77 35.09 -39.72
CA VAL A 6 7.48 34.77 -39.10
C VAL A 6 7.51 33.36 -38.51
N LEU A 7 8.15 32.39 -39.17
CA LEU A 7 8.40 31.05 -38.60
C LEU A 7 9.35 31.12 -37.38
N SER A 8 10.38 31.98 -37.45
CA SER A 8 11.32 32.17 -36.33
C SER A 8 10.68 32.84 -35.11
N ARG A 9 9.61 33.63 -35.31
CA ARG A 9 8.96 34.43 -34.26
C ARG A 9 7.64 33.87 -33.73
N TYR A 10 6.87 33.17 -34.57
CA TYR A 10 5.58 32.57 -34.19
C TYR A 10 5.61 31.03 -34.15
N GLY A 11 6.49 30.40 -34.92
CA GLY A 11 6.62 28.93 -34.98
C GLY A 11 7.38 28.35 -33.79
N THR A 12 8.51 28.94 -33.41
CA THR A 12 9.31 28.53 -32.24
C THR A 12 8.56 28.74 -30.94
N ALA A 13 7.81 29.82 -30.77
CA ALA A 13 7.09 30.10 -29.51
C ALA A 13 5.99 29.05 -29.24
N ALA A 14 5.24 28.66 -30.26
CA ALA A 14 4.25 27.59 -30.15
C ALA A 14 4.91 26.23 -29.93
N LEU A 15 6.03 25.95 -30.63
CA LEU A 15 6.80 24.73 -30.45
C LEU A 15 7.43 24.63 -29.06
N LEU A 16 7.94 25.73 -28.51
CA LEU A 16 8.49 25.81 -27.15
C LEU A 16 7.41 25.61 -26.10
N ARG A 17 6.21 26.18 -26.31
CA ARG A 17 5.06 25.95 -25.42
C ARG A 17 4.61 24.50 -25.47
N PHE A 18 4.51 23.91 -26.67
CA PHE A 18 4.16 22.50 -26.83
C PHE A 18 5.21 21.59 -26.20
N LEU A 19 6.50 21.80 -26.52
CA LEU A 19 7.61 21.06 -25.95
C LEU A 19 7.68 21.25 -24.44
N GLY A 20 7.41 22.45 -23.94
CA GLY A 20 7.28 22.75 -22.52
C GLY A 20 6.13 22.00 -21.86
N CYS A 21 4.95 21.93 -22.49
CA CYS A 21 3.83 21.12 -22.00
C CYS A 21 4.16 19.62 -21.98
N VAL A 22 4.82 19.10 -23.01
CA VAL A 22 5.25 17.69 -23.08
C VAL A 22 6.30 17.41 -22.01
N ALA A 23 7.31 18.27 -21.85
CA ALA A 23 8.33 18.14 -20.82
C ALA A 23 7.72 18.21 -19.40
N LEU A 24 6.80 19.15 -19.17
CA LEU A 24 6.08 19.28 -17.90
C LEU A 24 5.21 18.04 -17.62
N PHE A 25 4.52 17.53 -18.63
CA PHE A 25 3.74 16.30 -18.52
C PHE A 25 4.63 15.11 -18.15
N VAL A 26 5.77 14.94 -18.82
CA VAL A 26 6.73 13.88 -18.52
C VAL A 26 7.31 14.03 -17.12
N ALA A 27 7.66 15.26 -16.70
CA ALA A 27 8.16 15.53 -15.36
C ALA A 27 7.12 15.18 -14.29
N LEU A 28 5.87 15.62 -14.46
CA LEU A 28 4.76 15.27 -13.56
C LEU A 28 4.46 13.77 -13.56
N HIS A 29 4.56 13.12 -14.72
CA HIS A 29 4.36 11.68 -14.87
C HIS A 29 5.45 10.90 -14.12
N LEU A 30 6.71 11.30 -14.27
CA LEU A 30 7.85 10.78 -13.53
C LEU A 30 7.75 11.06 -12.04
N LEU A 31 7.08 12.14 -11.61
CA LEU A 31 6.82 12.43 -10.20
C LEU A 31 5.63 11.62 -9.63
N ARG A 32 4.68 11.26 -10.48
CA ARG A 32 3.52 10.45 -10.09
C ARG A 32 3.92 9.03 -9.67
N GLN A 33 4.86 8.42 -10.38
CA GLN A 33 5.37 7.08 -10.07
C GLN A 33 6.02 6.96 -8.68
N PRO A 34 6.99 7.81 -8.27
CA PRO A 34 7.60 7.76 -6.95
C PRO A 34 6.60 8.12 -5.84
N PHE A 35 5.59 8.93 -6.13
CA PHE A 35 4.54 9.21 -5.14
C PHE A 35 3.71 7.96 -4.82
N LEU A 36 3.32 7.20 -5.85
CA LEU A 36 2.64 5.91 -5.66
C LEU A 36 3.56 4.89 -4.98
N LEU A 37 4.86 4.91 -5.32
CA LEU A 37 5.87 4.05 -4.70
C LEU A 37 6.05 4.38 -3.21
N ALA A 38 6.10 5.67 -2.87
CA ALA A 38 6.23 6.18 -1.50
C ALA A 38 5.01 5.81 -0.66
N ALA A 39 3.81 5.99 -1.20
CA ALA A 39 2.57 5.56 -0.54
C ALA A 39 2.58 4.05 -0.26
N ARG A 40 3.02 3.23 -1.23
CA ARG A 40 3.17 1.77 -1.03
C ARG A 40 4.26 1.41 -0.02
N LEU A 41 5.39 2.12 -0.01
CA LEU A 41 6.43 1.92 0.99
C LEU A 41 5.90 2.22 2.39
N LEU A 42 5.15 3.31 2.53
CA LEU A 42 4.57 3.73 3.79
C LEU A 42 3.54 2.72 4.28
N GLU A 43 2.65 2.26 3.40
CA GLU A 43 1.69 1.20 3.70
C GLU A 43 2.38 -0.10 4.13
N THR A 44 3.43 -0.51 3.41
CA THR A 44 4.22 -1.70 3.76
C THR A 44 4.92 -1.53 5.11
N GLY A 45 5.42 -0.33 5.40
CA GLY A 45 6.03 0.03 6.67
C GLY A 45 5.03 -0.08 7.83
N MET A 46 3.85 0.54 7.68
CA MET A 46 2.77 0.46 8.69
C MET A 46 2.36 -0.98 8.97
N ARG A 47 2.12 -1.78 7.92
CA ARG A 47 1.76 -3.21 8.08
C ARG A 47 2.84 -4.01 8.82
N ARG A 48 4.12 -3.71 8.59
CA ARG A 48 5.23 -4.37 9.31
C ARG A 48 5.31 -3.95 10.76
N VAL A 49 5.10 -2.67 11.06
CA VAL A 49 5.09 -2.16 12.43
C VAL A 49 3.91 -2.78 13.18
N ASP A 50 2.72 -2.78 12.59
CA ASP A 50 1.55 -3.44 13.17
C ASP A 50 1.80 -4.92 13.42
N ALA A 51 2.35 -5.66 12.44
CA ALA A 51 2.66 -7.07 12.63
C ALA A 51 3.65 -7.31 13.79
N ARG A 52 4.64 -6.43 13.97
CA ARG A 52 5.58 -6.49 15.10
C ARG A 52 4.91 -6.13 16.43
N LEU A 53 4.05 -5.13 16.45
CA LEU A 53 3.27 -4.75 17.63
C LEU A 53 2.30 -5.85 18.01
N THR A 54 1.53 -6.39 17.07
CA THR A 54 0.66 -7.54 17.28
C THR A 54 1.44 -8.76 17.75
N ALA A 55 2.60 -9.08 17.16
CA ALA A 55 3.42 -10.19 17.65
C ALA A 55 3.93 -9.98 19.08
N SER A 56 4.21 -8.73 19.46
CA SER A 56 4.68 -8.37 20.79
C SER A 56 3.55 -8.41 21.84
N VAL A 57 2.35 -7.97 21.46
CA VAL A 57 1.16 -7.95 22.32
C VAL A 57 0.46 -9.31 22.39
N THR A 58 0.49 -10.08 21.30
CA THR A 58 -0.08 -11.43 21.19
C THR A 58 0.92 -12.50 21.63
N ALA A 59 1.95 -12.14 22.40
CA ALA A 59 2.72 -13.11 23.16
C ALA A 59 1.72 -14.04 23.87
N PRO A 60 1.72 -15.35 23.56
CA PRO A 60 0.63 -16.23 23.96
C PRO A 60 0.63 -16.32 25.48
N GLY A 61 -0.30 -15.61 26.11
CA GLY A 61 -0.69 -15.87 27.49
C GLY A 61 -1.04 -17.34 27.63
N PRO A 62 -0.76 -17.97 28.80
CA PRO A 62 -0.90 -19.40 29.00
C PRO A 62 -2.24 -19.88 28.46
N ARG A 63 -2.22 -20.74 27.43
CA ARG A 63 -3.44 -21.39 26.93
C ARG A 63 -4.15 -22.00 28.13
N PRO A 64 -5.44 -21.69 28.38
CA PRO A 64 -6.15 -22.34 29.46
C PRO A 64 -6.21 -23.82 29.09
N ARG A 65 -5.40 -24.62 29.79
CA ARG A 65 -5.38 -26.07 29.68
C ARG A 65 -6.76 -26.52 30.11
N GLY A 66 -7.62 -26.74 29.11
CA GLY A 66 -8.99 -27.22 29.31
C GLY A 66 -8.92 -28.42 30.22
N SER A 67 -9.39 -28.22 31.46
CA SER A 67 -9.64 -29.28 32.41
C SER A 67 -10.65 -30.21 31.75
N ARG A 68 -10.14 -31.31 31.19
CA ARG A 68 -10.94 -32.42 30.71
C ARG A 68 -11.58 -33.04 31.94
N SER A 69 -12.71 -32.48 32.35
CA SER A 69 -13.64 -33.08 33.31
C SER A 69 -14.24 -34.32 32.65
N THR A 70 -13.48 -35.40 32.63
CA THR A 70 -14.00 -36.75 32.48
C THR A 70 -14.76 -37.07 33.77
N ARG A 71 -16.02 -36.67 33.82
CA ARG A 71 -16.98 -37.33 34.71
C ARG A 71 -17.33 -38.66 34.06
N PRO A 72 -17.08 -39.81 34.69
CA PRO A 72 -17.61 -41.08 34.19
C PRO A 72 -19.12 -41.02 34.36
N PHE A 73 -19.84 -40.98 33.24
CA PHE A 73 -21.29 -41.19 33.23
C PHE A 73 -21.51 -42.67 33.56
N ALA A 74 -21.81 -42.97 34.82
CA ALA A 74 -22.21 -44.31 35.24
C ALA A 74 -23.62 -44.57 34.67
N PRO A 75 -23.82 -45.57 33.80
CA PRO A 75 -25.17 -45.98 33.43
C PRO A 75 -25.79 -46.64 34.66
N ALA A 76 -26.93 -46.10 35.10
CA ALA A 76 -27.80 -46.75 36.08
C ALA A 76 -28.20 -48.12 35.52
N ALA A 77 -27.53 -49.17 35.98
CA ALA A 77 -27.91 -50.53 35.70
C ALA A 77 -29.28 -50.79 36.32
N ALA A 78 -30.22 -51.11 35.45
CA ALA A 78 -31.53 -51.64 35.78
C ALA A 78 -31.40 -52.99 36.49
N GLY A 79 -32.14 -53.15 37.59
CA GLY A 79 -32.54 -54.42 38.21
C GLY A 79 -33.83 -54.09 38.97
N VAL A 80 -35.01 -54.53 38.50
CA VAL A 80 -35.63 -55.85 38.72
C VAL A 80 -35.77 -56.15 40.20
#